data_AF-A0A413IQH3-F1
#
_entry.id   AF-A0A413IQH3-F1
#
_cell.length_a   1.000
_cell.length_b   1.000
_cell.length_c   1.000
_cell.angle_alpha   90.00
_cell.angle_beta   90.00
_cell.angle_gamma   90.00
#
_symmetry.space_group_name_H-M   'P 1'
#
loop_
_entity.id
_entity.type
_entity.pdbx_description
1 polymer ?
#
loop_
_entity_poly.entity_id
_entity_poly.type
_entity_poly.pdbx_seq_one_letter_code
_entity_poly.pdbx_strand_id
1 'polypeptide(L)'
;MGRTVTKSIAIIGEGETEWFYFDSLRIACRYPFKVAPDFPQHSDINHILKLVESYLNKQYDFIVCLFDMDRLFQFPSEMQLYQRAKKEYNKKKYAGKVMFVETNPCTEFWFLLHFLPNVVWRRYESYDQLLPELQKYMPGYEKTKRYFIRTNLYKYLTENGDLERAMSNSEKLCQLCKESPEDLKAYSEVHNVIRLLGNM
;
A
#
# COMPACT_ATOMS: atom_id res chain seq x y z
N MET A 1 27.39 16.14 -18.08
CA MET A 1 26.36 15.14 -17.73
C MET A 1 25.82 15.51 -16.36
N GLY A 2 24.58 15.99 -16.28
CA GLY A 2 23.96 16.34 -15.01
C GLY A 2 23.82 15.08 -14.16
N ARG A 3 24.28 15.14 -12.91
CA ARG A 3 24.12 14.06 -11.93
C ARG A 3 22.62 13.92 -11.67
N THR A 4 21.98 12.85 -12.13
CA THR A 4 20.58 12.57 -11.79
C THR A 4 20.52 12.39 -10.28
N VAL A 5 19.90 13.34 -9.57
CA VAL A 5 19.73 13.25 -8.11
C VAL A 5 18.70 12.16 -7.87
N THR A 6 19.14 11.01 -7.35
CA THR A 6 18.24 9.92 -6.96
C THR A 6 17.44 10.35 -5.74
N LYS A 7 16.13 10.47 -5.87
CA LYS A 7 15.25 10.75 -4.73
C LYS A 7 15.21 9.55 -3.78
N SER A 8 15.20 9.82 -2.50
CA SER A 8 15.08 8.86 -1.41
C SER A 8 13.61 8.70 -1.00
N ILE A 9 13.14 7.45 -0.96
CA ILE A 9 11.78 7.12 -0.51
C ILE A 9 11.83 6.03 0.56
N ALA A 10 11.03 6.20 1.60
CA ALA A 10 10.73 5.17 2.58
C ALA A 10 9.31 4.67 2.33
N ILE A 11 9.10 3.35 2.34
CA ILE A 11 7.79 2.72 2.20
C ILE A 11 7.59 1.83 3.41
N ILE A 12 6.70 2.26 4.30
CA ILE A 12 6.45 1.69 5.61
C ILE A 12 5.06 1.04 5.57
N GLY A 13 4.98 -0.28 5.74
CA GLY A 13 3.72 -1.01 5.91
C GLY A 13 3.57 -1.59 7.32
N GLU A 14 2.43 -2.21 7.57
CA GLU A 14 2.13 -2.84 8.87
C GLU A 14 2.78 -4.22 9.00
N GLY A 15 2.97 -4.93 7.89
CA GLY A 15 3.45 -6.30 7.88
C GLY A 15 4.33 -6.67 6.69
N GLU A 16 4.58 -7.98 6.57
CA GLU A 16 5.46 -8.54 5.54
C GLU A 16 4.90 -8.38 4.12
N THR A 17 3.57 -8.41 3.94
CA THR A 17 2.92 -8.37 2.63
C THR A 17 3.35 -7.14 1.82
N GLU A 18 3.25 -5.95 2.41
CA GLU A 18 3.60 -4.68 1.78
C GLU A 18 5.09 -4.64 1.47
N TRP A 19 5.92 -5.07 2.42
CA TRP A 19 7.37 -5.10 2.24
C TRP A 19 7.76 -5.97 1.03
N PHE A 20 7.26 -7.19 0.95
CA PHE A 20 7.55 -8.10 -0.15
C PHE A 20 7.01 -7.58 -1.49
N TYR A 21 5.83 -6.96 -1.50
CA TYR A 21 5.27 -6.37 -2.72
C TYR A 21 6.14 -5.22 -3.24
N PHE A 22 6.50 -4.26 -2.37
CA PHE A 22 7.28 -3.09 -2.80
C PHE A 22 8.76 -3.42 -3.06
N ASP A 23 9.35 -4.39 -2.37
CA ASP A 23 10.69 -4.85 -2.70
C ASP A 23 10.73 -5.55 -4.06
N SER A 24 9.74 -6.41 -4.32
CA SER A 24 9.51 -7.06 -5.62
C SER A 24 9.33 -6.03 -6.75
N LEU A 25 8.52 -5.00 -6.53
CA LEU A 25 8.32 -3.87 -7.46
C LEU A 25 9.63 -3.12 -7.71
N ARG A 26 10.35 -2.76 -6.64
CA ARG A 26 11.64 -2.05 -6.71
C ARG A 26 12.64 -2.81 -7.58
N ILE A 27 12.76 -4.12 -7.37
CA ILE A 27 13.68 -4.98 -8.13
C ILE A 27 13.25 -5.07 -9.59
N ALA A 28 11.96 -5.34 -9.85
CA ALA A 28 11.43 -5.50 -11.20
C ALA A 28 11.58 -4.22 -12.05
N CYS A 29 11.28 -3.06 -11.47
CA CYS A 29 11.37 -1.77 -12.14
C CYS A 29 12.76 -1.11 -12.05
N ARG A 30 13.73 -1.75 -11.38
CA ARG A 30 15.10 -1.24 -11.15
C ARG A 30 15.13 0.15 -10.51
N TYR A 31 14.20 0.42 -9.61
CA TYR A 31 14.20 1.70 -8.91
C TYR A 31 15.42 1.84 -7.99
N PRO A 32 16.07 3.01 -7.95
CA PRO A 32 17.32 3.21 -7.21
C PRO A 32 17.11 3.44 -5.69
N PHE A 33 15.87 3.50 -5.21
CA PHE A 33 15.57 3.68 -3.79
C PHE A 33 15.71 2.38 -3.00
N LYS A 34 15.80 2.48 -1.66
CA LYS A 34 15.68 1.32 -0.76
C LYS A 34 14.30 1.33 -0.11
N VAL A 35 13.64 0.18 -0.06
CA VAL A 35 12.46 0.02 0.81
C VAL A 35 12.97 0.05 2.24
N ALA A 36 12.39 0.91 3.06
CA ALA A 36 12.81 1.13 4.43
C ALA A 36 11.55 1.09 5.31
N PRO A 37 11.52 0.31 6.40
CA PRO A 37 12.63 -0.44 7.03
C PRO A 37 13.06 -1.73 6.29
N ASP A 38 14.25 -2.27 6.65
CA ASP A 38 14.87 -3.46 6.01
C ASP A 38 14.02 -4.74 6.15
N PHE A 39 13.24 -4.88 7.23
CA PHE A 39 12.17 -5.88 7.36
C PHE A 39 11.21 -5.49 8.49
N PRO A 40 9.89 -5.56 8.31
CA PRO A 40 8.93 -5.19 9.35
C PRO A 40 8.83 -6.30 10.42
N GLN A 41 8.75 -5.89 11.68
CA GLN A 41 8.13 -6.68 12.75
C GLN A 41 6.76 -6.05 12.95
N HIS A 42 5.68 -6.83 12.82
CA HIS A 42 4.28 -6.36 12.89
C HIS A 42 4.12 -5.03 13.63
N SER A 43 3.85 -3.97 12.88
CA SER A 43 3.99 -2.61 13.37
C SER A 43 2.61 -2.04 13.68
N ASP A 44 2.42 -1.55 14.89
CA ASP A 44 1.28 -0.70 15.21
C ASP A 44 1.47 0.71 14.65
N ILE A 45 0.39 1.48 14.67
CA ILE A 45 0.47 2.86 14.20
C ILE A 45 1.51 3.67 14.96
N ASN A 46 1.72 3.46 16.27
CA ASN A 46 2.74 4.18 17.02
C ASN A 46 4.14 3.91 16.46
N HIS A 47 4.44 2.67 16.10
CA HIS A 47 5.69 2.28 15.47
C HIS A 47 5.85 2.95 14.11
N ILE A 48 4.81 2.93 13.26
CA ILE A 48 4.81 3.60 11.95
C ILE A 48 5.11 5.09 12.11
N LEU A 49 4.45 5.79 13.04
CA LEU A 49 4.67 7.22 13.26
C LEU A 49 6.09 7.53 13.77
N LYS A 50 6.68 6.68 14.61
CA LYS A 50 8.10 6.80 15.00
C LYS A 50 9.04 6.66 13.79
N LEU A 51 8.73 5.74 12.87
CA LEU A 51 9.49 5.60 11.64
C LEU A 51 9.36 6.84 10.75
N VAL A 52 8.15 7.41 10.61
CA VAL A 52 7.93 8.67 9.87
C VAL A 52 8.84 9.77 10.39
N GLU A 53 8.84 10.02 11.70
CA GLU A 53 9.72 11.03 12.32
C GLU A 53 11.21 10.72 12.10
N SER A 54 11.61 9.46 12.19
CA SER A 54 12.99 9.02 11.91
C SER A 54 13.42 9.35 10.48
N TYR A 55 12.58 9.05 9.49
CA TYR A 55 12.90 9.31 8.08
C TYR A 55 12.80 10.80 7.70
N LEU A 56 11.92 11.56 8.36
CA LEU A 56 11.90 13.02 8.25
C LEU A 56 13.22 13.63 8.73
N ASN A 57 13.72 13.18 9.89
CA ASN A 57 15.01 13.64 10.44
C ASN A 57 16.20 13.24 9.56
N LYS A 58 16.12 12.08 8.87
CA LYS A 58 17.09 11.65 7.86
C LYS A 58 16.93 12.36 6.51
N GLN A 59 16.01 13.32 6.41
CA GLN A 59 15.76 14.14 5.21
C GLN A 59 15.37 13.32 3.97
N TYR A 60 14.59 12.24 4.15
CA TYR A 60 14.04 11.52 3.00
C TYR A 60 13.14 12.45 2.17
N ASP A 61 13.16 12.27 0.84
CA ASP A 61 12.35 13.07 -0.08
C ASP A 61 10.87 12.70 0.05
N PHE A 62 10.58 11.40 0.18
CA PHE A 62 9.23 10.86 0.33
C PHE A 62 9.16 9.75 1.39
N ILE A 63 8.05 9.72 2.12
CA ILE A 63 7.73 8.74 3.14
C ILE A 63 6.30 8.28 2.90
N VAL A 64 6.13 7.04 2.47
CA VAL A 64 4.84 6.42 2.20
C VAL A 64 4.51 5.47 3.35
N CYS A 65 3.33 5.63 3.94
CA CYS A 65 2.83 4.78 5.02
C CYS A 65 1.58 4.05 4.53
N LEU A 66 1.64 2.72 4.47
CA LEU A 66 0.51 1.87 4.15
C LEU A 66 -0.22 1.45 5.41
N PHE A 67 -1.55 1.50 5.34
CA PHE A 67 -2.45 1.09 6.42
C PHE A 67 -3.54 0.18 5.88
N ASP A 68 -3.74 -0.93 6.58
CA ASP A 68 -4.86 -1.84 6.33
C ASP A 68 -6.05 -1.39 7.19
N MET A 69 -7.16 -1.03 6.55
CA MET A 69 -8.29 -0.39 7.22
C MET A 69 -9.07 -1.36 8.10
N ASP A 70 -9.09 -2.65 7.77
CA ASP A 70 -9.77 -3.67 8.56
C ASP A 70 -9.25 -3.75 10.00
N ARG A 71 -7.94 -3.60 10.19
CA ARG A 71 -7.31 -3.51 11.49
C ARG A 71 -7.66 -2.20 12.20
N LEU A 72 -7.51 -1.06 11.53
CA LEU A 72 -7.82 0.24 12.15
C LEU A 72 -9.28 0.32 12.61
N PHE A 73 -10.22 -0.30 11.89
CA PHE A 73 -11.63 -0.38 12.29
C PHE A 73 -11.85 -1.23 13.55
N GLN A 74 -11.00 -2.23 13.80
CA GLN A 74 -11.06 -3.06 15.02
C GLN A 74 -10.51 -2.36 16.27
N PHE A 75 -9.65 -1.35 16.10
CA PHE A 75 -8.99 -0.65 17.21
C PHE A 75 -9.29 0.87 17.21
N PRO A 76 -10.39 1.32 17.85
CA PRO A 76 -10.79 2.73 17.86
C PRO A 76 -9.72 3.71 18.35
N SER A 77 -8.88 3.30 19.30
CA SER A 77 -7.76 4.11 19.79
C SER A 77 -6.68 4.33 18.71
N GLU A 78 -6.36 3.29 17.93
CA GLU A 78 -5.45 3.37 16.79
C GLU A 78 -6.07 4.23 15.68
N MET A 79 -7.36 4.07 15.38
CA MET A 79 -8.09 4.92 14.41
C MET A 79 -8.05 6.41 14.78
N GLN A 80 -8.25 6.75 16.05
CA GLN A 80 -8.16 8.15 16.49
C GLN A 80 -6.74 8.71 16.37
N LEU A 81 -5.71 7.89 16.63
CA LEU A 81 -4.33 8.29 16.42
C LEU A 81 -4.02 8.47 14.93
N TYR A 82 -4.51 7.56 14.09
CA TYR A 82 -4.43 7.61 12.63
C TYR A 82 -4.99 8.91 12.07
N GLN A 83 -6.23 9.24 12.40
CA GLN A 83 -6.89 10.44 11.92
C GLN A 83 -6.14 11.72 12.34
N ARG A 84 -5.64 11.77 13.58
CA ARG A 84 -4.81 12.89 14.06
C ARG A 84 -3.51 12.99 13.29
N ALA A 85 -2.81 11.88 13.08
CA ALA A 85 -1.56 11.84 12.33
C ALA A 85 -1.76 12.23 10.87
N LYS A 86 -2.74 11.64 10.17
CA LYS A 86 -3.07 11.97 8.77
C LYS A 86 -3.33 13.46 8.61
N LYS A 87 -4.10 14.07 9.53
CA LYS A 87 -4.34 15.53 9.54
C LYS A 87 -3.07 16.34 9.79
N GLU A 88 -2.21 15.89 10.70
CA GLU A 88 -0.94 16.55 11.01
C GLU A 88 0.02 16.52 9.82
N TYR A 89 0.23 15.35 9.21
CA TYR A 89 1.17 15.17 8.11
C TYR A 89 0.70 15.76 6.77
N ASN A 90 -0.59 16.07 6.63
CA ASN A 90 -1.12 16.82 5.50
C ASN A 90 -0.87 18.34 5.59
N LYS A 91 -0.32 18.85 6.71
CA LYS A 91 0.00 20.28 6.86
C LYS A 91 1.14 20.69 5.92
N LYS A 92 1.10 21.96 5.47
CA LYS A 92 2.10 22.55 4.56
C LYS A 92 3.55 22.37 5.00
N LYS A 93 3.83 22.30 6.31
CA LYS A 93 5.20 22.08 6.82
C LYS A 93 5.84 20.78 6.33
N TYR A 94 5.02 19.79 5.97
CA TYR A 94 5.50 18.53 5.40
C TYR A 94 5.48 18.53 3.88
N ALA A 95 5.01 19.58 3.21
CA ALA A 95 5.11 19.82 1.77
C ALA A 95 4.87 18.58 0.85
N GLY A 96 3.97 17.67 1.25
CA GLY A 96 3.70 16.42 0.51
C GLY A 96 4.77 15.33 0.63
N LYS A 97 5.75 15.48 1.53
CA LYS A 97 6.79 14.48 1.84
C LYS A 97 6.23 13.22 2.45
N VAL A 98 5.13 13.31 3.20
CA VAL A 98 4.53 12.16 3.88
C VAL A 98 3.20 11.84 3.22
N MET A 99 3.05 10.61 2.74
CA MET A 99 1.85 10.09 2.09
C MET A 99 1.28 8.94 2.91
N PHE A 100 0.02 9.05 3.30
CA PHE A 100 -0.73 7.98 3.93
C PHE A 100 -1.54 7.28 2.84
N VAL A 101 -1.42 5.96 2.75
CA VAL A 101 -2.03 5.11 1.73
C VAL A 101 -2.90 4.07 2.44
N GLU A 102 -4.19 4.12 2.19
CA GLU A 102 -5.16 3.20 2.79
C GLU A 102 -5.49 2.04 1.84
N THR A 103 -5.62 0.83 2.37
CA THR A 103 -6.28 -0.27 1.67
C THR A 103 -7.35 -0.89 2.56
N ASN A 104 -8.55 -1.06 2.03
CA ASN A 104 -9.71 -1.66 2.70
C ASN A 104 -10.20 -2.89 1.89
N PRO A 105 -10.26 -4.09 2.47
CA PRO A 105 -9.93 -4.41 3.87
C PRO A 105 -8.43 -4.41 4.16
N CYS A 106 -7.62 -4.93 3.23
CA CYS A 106 -6.18 -5.12 3.41
C CYS A 106 -5.44 -5.07 2.07
N THR A 107 -4.12 -4.94 2.11
CA THR A 107 -3.23 -4.84 0.93
C THR A 107 -3.51 -5.89 -0.14
N GLU A 108 -3.91 -7.11 0.22
CA GLU A 108 -4.29 -8.15 -0.73
C GLU A 108 -5.42 -7.74 -1.70
N PHE A 109 -6.27 -6.77 -1.34
CA PHE A 109 -7.28 -6.25 -2.25
C PHE A 109 -6.63 -5.60 -3.48
N TRP A 110 -5.48 -4.92 -3.31
CA TRP A 110 -4.69 -4.41 -4.43
C TRP A 110 -4.20 -5.54 -5.36
N PHE A 111 -3.86 -6.70 -4.81
CA PHE A 111 -3.48 -7.86 -5.62
C PHE A 111 -4.66 -8.35 -6.46
N LEU A 112 -5.85 -8.45 -5.84
CA LEU A 112 -7.07 -8.85 -6.55
C LEU A 112 -7.41 -7.91 -7.70
N LEU A 113 -7.22 -6.59 -7.54
CA LEU A 113 -7.52 -5.59 -8.57
C LEU A 113 -6.79 -5.81 -9.91
N HIS A 114 -5.64 -6.51 -9.92
CA HIS A 114 -4.92 -6.87 -11.15
C HIS A 114 -5.70 -7.81 -12.05
N PHE A 115 -6.58 -8.64 -11.47
CA PHE A 115 -7.28 -9.70 -12.18
C PHE A 115 -8.73 -9.35 -12.51
N LEU A 116 -9.32 -8.38 -11.80
CA LEU A 116 -10.71 -8.01 -11.99
C LEU A 116 -10.91 -7.22 -13.30
N PRO A 117 -11.79 -7.66 -14.21
CA PRO A 117 -11.95 -7.04 -15.53
C PRO A 117 -12.59 -5.65 -15.47
N ASN A 118 -13.41 -5.40 -14.46
CA ASN A 118 -14.13 -4.14 -14.25
C ASN A 118 -14.08 -3.77 -12.75
N VAL A 119 -14.53 -2.56 -12.42
CA VAL A 119 -14.82 -2.16 -11.03
C VAL A 119 -15.91 -3.08 -10.48
N VAL A 120 -15.50 -4.13 -9.76
CA VAL A 120 -16.45 -5.01 -9.10
C VAL A 120 -16.80 -4.38 -7.75
N TRP A 121 -18.05 -3.93 -7.64
CA TRP A 121 -18.65 -3.41 -6.40
C TRP A 121 -18.93 -4.52 -5.38
N ARG A 122 -17.97 -5.42 -5.18
CA ARG A 122 -18.11 -6.47 -4.17
C ARG A 122 -17.60 -5.91 -2.84
N ARG A 123 -18.44 -6.01 -1.82
CA ARG A 123 -18.00 -5.75 -0.45
C ARG A 123 -17.14 -6.93 0.00
N TYR A 124 -15.90 -6.62 0.38
CA TYR A 124 -15.05 -7.52 1.14
C TYR A 124 -14.83 -6.84 2.49
N GLU A 125 -15.43 -7.39 3.54
CA GLU A 125 -15.37 -6.79 4.88
C GLU A 125 -14.10 -7.20 5.63
N SER A 126 -13.40 -8.24 5.17
CA SER A 126 -12.18 -8.74 5.80
C SER A 126 -11.27 -9.46 4.80
N TYR A 127 -10.00 -9.65 5.21
CA TYR A 127 -9.07 -10.55 4.53
C TYR A 127 -9.67 -11.95 4.25
N ASP A 128 -10.40 -12.53 5.21
CA ASP A 128 -10.96 -13.88 5.07
C ASP A 128 -12.03 -13.98 3.97
N GLN A 129 -12.81 -12.91 3.76
CA GLN A 129 -13.78 -12.86 2.65
C GLN A 129 -13.10 -12.67 1.29
N LEU A 130 -11.97 -11.95 1.27
CA LEU A 130 -11.19 -11.66 0.07
C LEU A 130 -10.40 -12.88 -0.42
N LEU A 131 -9.80 -13.64 0.51
CA LEU A 131 -8.82 -14.68 0.22
C LEU A 131 -9.31 -15.74 -0.79
N PRO A 132 -10.53 -16.31 -0.69
CA PRO A 132 -11.01 -17.29 -1.66
C PRO A 132 -11.12 -16.73 -3.08
N GLU A 133 -11.43 -15.44 -3.23
CA GLU A 133 -11.47 -14.80 -4.55
C GLU A 133 -10.06 -14.59 -5.10
N LEU A 134 -9.13 -14.12 -4.26
CA LEU A 134 -7.73 -13.95 -4.65
C LEU A 134 -7.10 -15.28 -5.09
N GLN A 135 -7.37 -16.36 -4.36
CA GLN A 135 -6.83 -17.69 -4.66
C GLN A 135 -7.32 -18.29 -6.00
N LYS A 136 -8.42 -17.78 -6.59
CA LYS A 136 -8.82 -18.16 -7.95
C LYS A 136 -7.80 -17.70 -9.01
N TYR A 137 -7.11 -16.59 -8.75
CA TYR A 137 -6.12 -15.98 -9.65
C TYR A 137 -4.68 -16.21 -9.19
N MET A 138 -4.49 -16.45 -7.89
CA MET A 138 -3.21 -16.80 -7.27
C MET A 138 -3.34 -18.14 -6.54
N PRO A 139 -3.40 -19.29 -7.26
CA PRO A 139 -3.55 -20.60 -6.64
C PRO A 139 -2.42 -20.87 -5.64
N GLY A 140 -2.79 -21.23 -4.40
CA GLY A 140 -1.83 -21.46 -3.32
C GLY A 140 -1.28 -20.18 -2.67
N TYR A 141 -1.89 -19.01 -2.91
CA TYR A 141 -1.58 -17.81 -2.13
C TYR A 141 -1.77 -18.05 -0.64
N GLU A 142 -0.71 -17.76 0.11
CA GLU A 142 -0.70 -17.78 1.57
C GLU A 142 0.01 -16.52 2.06
N LYS A 143 -0.56 -15.87 3.08
CA LYS A 143 0.05 -14.71 3.76
C LYS A 143 1.16 -15.19 4.70
N THR A 144 2.21 -15.78 4.13
CA THR A 144 3.36 -16.32 4.87
C THR A 144 4.68 -15.87 4.25
N LYS A 145 5.68 -15.63 5.09
CA LYS A 145 7.06 -15.37 4.66
C LYS A 145 7.56 -16.39 3.64
N ARG A 146 7.24 -17.67 3.84
CA ARG A 146 7.66 -18.77 2.94
C ARG A 146 7.07 -18.58 1.53
N TYR A 147 5.80 -18.21 1.43
CA TYR A 147 5.17 -17.92 0.15
C TYR A 147 5.82 -16.70 -0.50
N PHE A 148 5.95 -15.59 0.25
CA PHE A 148 6.48 -14.34 -0.30
C PHE A 148 7.95 -14.41 -0.74
N ILE A 149 8.79 -15.22 -0.08
CA ILE A 149 10.18 -15.45 -0.53
C ILE A 149 10.21 -16.19 -1.88
N ARG A 150 9.26 -17.11 -2.11
CA ARG A 150 9.22 -17.95 -3.31
C ARG A 150 8.53 -17.25 -4.48
N THR A 151 7.64 -16.31 -4.18
CA THR A 151 6.79 -15.64 -5.16
C THR A 151 7.22 -14.20 -5.32
N ASN A 152 7.72 -13.84 -6.50
CA ASN A 152 7.98 -12.45 -6.86
C ASN A 152 6.64 -11.74 -7.10
N LEU A 153 6.03 -11.18 -6.04
CA LEU A 153 4.64 -10.70 -6.01
C LEU A 153 4.30 -9.72 -7.15
N TYR A 154 5.03 -8.62 -7.28
CA TYR A 154 4.80 -7.62 -8.33
C TYR A 154 4.95 -8.21 -9.73
N LYS A 155 5.96 -9.06 -9.94
CA LYS A 155 6.17 -9.73 -11.22
C LYS A 155 5.02 -10.68 -11.54
N TYR A 156 4.58 -11.49 -10.57
CA TYR A 156 3.42 -12.37 -10.76
C TYR A 156 2.18 -11.58 -11.16
N LEU A 157 1.90 -10.49 -10.44
CA LEU A 157 0.72 -9.65 -10.66
C LEU A 157 0.73 -8.97 -12.03
N THR A 158 1.90 -8.55 -12.51
CA THR A 158 2.05 -7.90 -13.83
C THR A 158 2.11 -8.88 -14.99
N GLU A 159 2.60 -10.11 -14.78
CA GLU A 159 2.64 -11.14 -15.83
C GLU A 159 1.31 -11.89 -15.99
N ASN A 160 0.53 -12.03 -14.91
CA ASN A 160 -0.73 -12.79 -14.92
C ASN A 160 -1.98 -11.90 -14.79
N GLY A 161 -1.79 -10.61 -14.52
CA GLY A 161 -2.84 -9.62 -14.37
C GLY A 161 -2.53 -8.37 -15.21
N ASP A 162 -3.13 -7.25 -14.84
CA ASP A 162 -3.01 -5.98 -15.57
C ASP A 162 -2.87 -4.82 -14.57
N LEU A 163 -1.70 -4.18 -14.56
CA LEU A 163 -1.39 -3.07 -13.65
C LEU A 163 -2.16 -1.80 -14.00
N GLU A 164 -2.30 -1.47 -15.28
CA GLU A 164 -3.02 -0.26 -15.72
C GLU A 164 -4.51 -0.39 -15.37
N ARG A 165 -5.07 -1.58 -15.56
CA ARG A 165 -6.43 -1.89 -15.11
C ARG A 165 -6.55 -1.84 -13.59
N ALA A 166 -5.59 -2.39 -12.85
CA ALA A 166 -5.59 -2.30 -11.39
C ALA A 166 -5.60 -0.83 -10.93
N MET A 167 -4.74 0.00 -11.52
CA MET A 167 -4.67 1.44 -11.23
C MET A 167 -5.98 2.16 -11.56
N SER A 168 -6.58 1.90 -12.73
CA SER A 168 -7.86 2.50 -13.12
C SER A 168 -9.01 2.08 -12.19
N ASN A 169 -9.10 0.79 -11.85
CA ASN A 169 -10.12 0.28 -10.95
C ASN A 169 -9.95 0.85 -9.53
N SER A 170 -8.72 0.91 -9.05
CA SER A 170 -8.32 1.46 -7.76
C SER A 170 -8.71 2.93 -7.63
N GLU A 171 -8.41 3.76 -8.63
CA GLU A 171 -8.81 5.17 -8.65
C GLU A 171 -10.33 5.36 -8.63
N LYS A 172 -11.05 4.61 -9.47
CA LYS A 172 -12.52 4.65 -9.52
C LYS A 172 -13.14 4.26 -8.18
N LEU A 173 -12.65 3.20 -7.55
CA LEU A 173 -13.12 2.77 -6.23
C LEU A 173 -12.87 3.84 -5.16
N CYS A 174 -11.69 4.47 -5.14
CA CYS A 174 -11.39 5.56 -4.22
C CYS A 174 -12.30 6.77 -4.43
N GLN A 175 -12.66 7.11 -5.67
CA GLN A 175 -13.63 8.17 -5.95
C GLN A 175 -15.01 7.81 -5.40
N LEU A 176 -15.49 6.60 -5.67
CA LEU A 176 -16.79 6.11 -5.21
C LEU A 176 -16.89 6.00 -3.68
N CYS A 177 -15.78 5.77 -2.98
CA CYS A 177 -15.73 5.79 -1.52
C CYS A 177 -15.86 7.20 -0.94
N LYS A 178 -15.39 8.23 -1.66
CA LYS A 178 -15.56 9.63 -1.28
C LYS A 178 -17.00 10.10 -1.50
N GLU A 179 -17.65 9.59 -2.54
CA GLU A 179 -19.03 9.94 -2.90
C GLU A 179 -20.07 9.25 -2.01
N SER A 180 -19.79 8.04 -1.52
CA SER A 180 -20.69 7.29 -0.60
C SER A 180 -19.88 6.57 0.49
N PRO A 181 -19.40 7.30 1.51
CA PRO A 181 -18.59 6.74 2.59
C PRO A 181 -19.34 5.74 3.49
N GLU A 182 -20.67 5.83 3.56
CA GLU A 182 -21.55 4.96 4.35
C GLU A 182 -21.61 3.51 3.84
N ASP A 183 -21.19 3.26 2.60
CA ASP A 183 -21.33 1.96 1.93
C ASP A 183 -20.20 0.96 2.24
N LEU A 184 -19.21 1.36 3.06
CA LEU A 184 -18.02 0.56 3.43
C LEU A 184 -17.51 -0.32 2.28
N LYS A 185 -17.02 0.33 1.22
CA LYS A 185 -16.57 -0.35 0.00
C LYS A 185 -15.13 -0.79 0.14
N ALA A 186 -14.76 -1.89 -0.51
CA ALA A 186 -13.36 -2.26 -0.66
C ALA A 186 -12.66 -1.28 -1.62
N TYR A 187 -11.49 -0.78 -1.24
CA TYR A 187 -10.69 0.14 -2.04
C TYR A 187 -9.20 -0.02 -1.73
N SER A 188 -8.35 0.51 -2.59
CA SER A 188 -6.91 0.61 -2.34
C SER A 188 -6.40 1.92 -2.89
N GLU A 189 -5.53 2.59 -2.16
CA GLU A 189 -4.85 3.81 -2.60
C GLU A 189 -3.44 3.52 -3.17
N VAL A 190 -3.04 2.24 -3.32
CA VAL A 190 -1.69 1.85 -3.77
C VAL A 190 -1.35 2.43 -5.16
N HIS A 191 -2.33 2.68 -6.02
CA HIS A 191 -2.13 3.38 -7.29
C HIS A 191 -1.44 4.75 -7.14
N ASN A 192 -1.63 5.45 -6.02
CA ASN A 192 -0.94 6.71 -5.72
C ASN A 192 0.57 6.50 -5.54
N VAL A 193 0.98 5.36 -4.96
CA VAL A 193 2.39 4.99 -4.84
C VAL A 193 2.98 4.68 -6.21
N ILE A 194 2.26 3.94 -7.05
CA ILE A 194 2.72 3.64 -8.41
C ILE A 194 2.92 4.93 -9.22
N ARG A 195 1.99 5.89 -9.13
CA ARG A 195 2.11 7.21 -9.77
C ARG A 195 3.28 8.02 -9.21
N LEU A 196 3.48 7.99 -7.90
CA LEU A 196 4.61 8.66 -7.27
C LEU A 196 5.94 8.13 -7.83
N LEU A 197 6.07 6.80 -7.90
CA LEU A 197 7.28 6.13 -8.39
C LEU A 197 7.49 6.32 -9.90
N GLY A 198 6.43 6.34 -10.71
CA GLY A 198 6.52 6.59 -12.15
C GLY A 198 6.93 8.01 -12.53
N ASN A 199 6.81 8.97 -11.60
CA ASN A 199 7.24 10.36 -11.77
C ASN A 199 8.65 10.64 -11.20
N MET A 200 9.36 9.62 -10.71
CA MET A 200 10.74 9.72 -10.20
C MET A 200 11.78 9.43 -11.27
#